data_AF-A0A7M3LTX0-F1
#
_entry.id   AF-A0A7M3LTX0-F1
#
_cell.length_a   1.000
_cell.length_b   1.000
_cell.length_c   1.000
_cell.angle_alpha   90.00
_cell.angle_beta   90.00
_cell.angle_gamma   90.00
#
_symmetry.space_group_name_H-M   'P 1'
#
loop_
_entity.id
_entity.type
_entity.pdbx_description
1 polymer ?
#
loop_
_entity_poly.entity_id
_entity_poly.type
_entity_poly.pdbx_seq_one_letter_code
_entity_poly.pdbx_strand_id
1 'polypeptide(L)'
;MSDGGPQGPGVLKTNNPGKAAAVKALTEDIQPDTGTAGTVADEATTKAVTTFTDWATGSGLKDVATEWDKQVKALQGRLAADKTALQGARLGFQNHDIQTGGTLNRFLLPPTSRHGD
;
A
#
# COMPACT_ATOMS: atom_id res chain seq x y z
N MET A 1 -21.81 -33.90 3.92
CA MET A 1 -21.86 -32.93 5.04
C MET A 1 -20.92 -33.41 6.12
N SER A 2 -20.28 -32.48 6.83
CA SER A 2 -19.24 -32.69 7.86
C SER A 2 -17.80 -32.66 7.34
N ASP A 3 -17.18 -31.48 7.44
CA ASP A 3 -16.00 -31.35 8.30
C ASP A 3 -15.96 -29.95 8.91
N GLY A 4 -16.61 -29.80 10.07
CA GLY A 4 -16.61 -28.59 10.88
C GLY A 4 -15.58 -28.74 11.99
N GLY A 5 -14.31 -28.47 11.68
CA GLY A 5 -13.24 -28.49 12.65
C GLY A 5 -13.32 -27.32 13.65
N PRO A 6 -12.84 -27.50 14.90
CA PRO A 6 -12.95 -26.49 15.95
C PRO A 6 -12.12 -25.26 15.61
N GLN A 7 -12.80 -24.13 15.41
CA GLN A 7 -12.18 -22.82 15.30
C GLN A 7 -11.69 -22.41 16.71
N GLY A 8 -10.45 -22.77 17.03
CA GLY A 8 -9.75 -22.25 18.20
C GLY A 8 -9.56 -20.72 18.10
N PRO A 9 -9.26 -20.04 19.22
CA PRO A 9 -9.06 -18.58 19.26
C PRO A 9 -7.74 -18.24 18.55
N GLY A 10 -7.76 -18.19 17.22
CA GLY A 10 -6.54 -18.11 16.42
C GLY A 10 -6.69 -17.41 15.07
N VAL A 11 -7.84 -16.81 14.77
CA VAL A 11 -8.00 -15.97 13.58
C VAL A 11 -8.59 -14.63 13.99
N LEU A 12 -7.74 -13.80 14.61
CA LEU A 12 -7.93 -12.36 14.50
C LEU A 12 -7.67 -12.04 13.02
N LYS A 13 -8.61 -11.33 12.39
CA LYS A 13 -8.72 -11.09 10.93
C LYS A 13 -7.60 -10.21 10.35
N THR A 14 -6.38 -10.27 10.88
CA THR A 14 -5.25 -9.40 10.52
C THR A 14 -4.31 -10.16 9.58
N ASN A 15 -4.53 -10.05 8.27
CA ASN A 15 -3.59 -10.59 7.27
C ASN A 15 -2.32 -9.70 7.18
N ASN A 16 -1.49 -9.72 8.22
CA ASN A 16 -0.23 -9.00 8.29
C ASN A 16 0.76 -9.40 7.18
N PRO A 17 0.94 -10.70 6.85
CA PRO A 17 1.77 -11.10 5.70
C PRO A 17 1.29 -10.49 4.39
N GLY A 18 -0.02 -10.47 4.14
CA GLY A 18 -0.62 -9.87 2.95
C GLY A 18 -0.42 -8.36 2.88
N LYS A 19 -0.55 -7.64 4.00
CA LYS A 19 -0.25 -6.19 4.05
C LYS A 19 1.24 -5.91 3.78
N ALA A 20 2.14 -6.72 4.32
CA ALA A 20 3.57 -6.58 4.07
C ALA A 20 3.92 -6.86 2.60
N ALA A 21 3.35 -7.91 2.00
CA ALA A 21 3.50 -8.22 0.58
C ALA A 21 2.98 -7.09 -0.32
N ALA A 22 1.82 -6.52 0.00
CA ALA A 22 1.27 -5.38 -0.75
C ALA A 22 2.16 -4.13 -0.67
N VAL A 23 2.68 -3.80 0.52
CA VAL A 23 3.64 -2.68 0.69
C VAL A 23 4.93 -2.93 -0.11
N LYS A 24 5.42 -4.17 -0.16
CA LYS A 24 6.58 -4.56 -0.96
C LYS A 24 6.32 -4.35 -2.45
N ALA A 25 5.23 -4.92 -2.98
CA ALA A 25 4.85 -4.78 -4.39
C ALA A 25 4.65 -3.32 -4.80
N LEU A 26 4.01 -2.50 -3.95
CA LEU A 26 3.87 -1.06 -4.20
C LEU A 26 5.22 -0.35 -4.29
N THR A 27 6.19 -0.75 -3.47
CA THR A 27 7.49 -0.09 -3.38
C THR A 27 8.45 -0.51 -4.48
N GLU A 28 8.49 -1.80 -4.80
CA GLU A 28 9.50 -2.38 -5.68
C GLU A 28 9.06 -2.39 -7.14
N ASP A 29 7.77 -2.61 -7.40
CA ASP A 29 7.30 -2.88 -8.76
C ASP A 29 6.33 -1.76 -9.21
N ILE A 30 5.19 -1.63 -8.53
CA ILE A 30 4.06 -0.85 -9.05
C ILE A 30 4.38 0.65 -9.12
N GLN A 31 4.92 1.25 -8.06
CA GLN A 31 5.21 2.68 -8.05
C GLN A 31 6.35 3.04 -9.03
N PRO A 32 7.49 2.32 -9.06
CA PRO A 32 8.55 2.56 -10.04
C PRO A 32 8.11 2.31 -11.50
N ASP A 33 7.40 1.22 -11.79
CA ASP A 33 6.96 0.89 -13.14
C ASP A 33 5.94 1.90 -13.67
N THR A 34 5.03 2.36 -12.80
CA THR A 34 4.08 3.43 -13.14
C THR A 34 4.81 4.73 -13.48
N GLY A 35 5.87 5.05 -12.74
CA GLY A 35 6.69 6.23 -13.03
C GLY A 35 7.40 6.10 -14.38
N THR A 36 8.01 4.95 -14.62
CA THR A 36 8.73 4.63 -15.86
C THR A 36 7.81 4.68 -17.08
N ALA A 37 6.64 4.05 -17.01
CA ALA A 37 5.65 4.07 -18.08
C ALA A 37 5.17 5.51 -18.36
N GLY A 38 5.00 6.32 -17.31
CA GLY A 38 4.70 7.74 -17.42
C GLY A 38 5.78 8.51 -18.20
N THR A 39 7.06 8.34 -17.83
CA THR A 39 8.20 8.98 -18.50
C THR A 39 8.32 8.56 -19.97
N VAL A 40 8.17 7.28 -20.27
CA VAL A 40 8.23 6.77 -21.67
C VAL A 40 7.13 7.39 -22.52
N ALA A 41 5.91 7.50 -21.98
CA ALA A 41 4.80 8.14 -22.66
C ALA A 41 5.04 9.64 -22.89
N ASP A 42 5.62 10.35 -21.91
CA ASP A 42 6.00 11.77 -22.04
C ASP A 42 7.05 12.00 -23.14
N GLU A 43 8.09 11.16 -23.20
CA GLU A 43 9.14 11.26 -24.23
C GLU A 43 8.58 11.01 -25.63
N ALA A 44 7.74 9.97 -25.80
CA ALA A 44 7.12 9.66 -27.08
C ALA A 44 6.18 10.80 -27.53
N THR A 45 5.39 11.34 -26.60
CA THR A 45 4.44 12.43 -26.88
C THR A 45 5.18 13.72 -27.20
N THR A 46 6.27 14.03 -26.49
CA THR A 46 7.12 15.21 -26.78
C THR A 46 7.72 15.13 -28.19
N LYS A 47 8.25 13.98 -28.60
CA LYS A 47 8.76 13.78 -29.96
C LYS A 47 7.67 13.98 -31.01
N ALA A 48 6.46 13.50 -30.74
CA ALA A 48 5.32 13.68 -31.63
C ALA A 48 4.87 15.15 -31.71
N VAL A 49 4.81 15.88 -30.59
CA VAL A 49 4.53 17.33 -30.55
C VAL A 49 5.55 18.09 -31.38
N THR A 50 6.85 17.78 -31.25
CA THR A 50 7.89 18.42 -32.06
C THR A 50 7.70 18.13 -33.56
N THR A 51 7.37 16.88 -33.91
CA THR A 51 7.16 16.48 -35.31
C THR A 51 5.98 17.21 -35.95
N PHE A 52 4.94 17.52 -35.17
CA PHE A 52 3.74 18.24 -35.62
C PHE A 52 3.72 19.71 -35.18
N THR A 53 4.88 20.30 -34.90
CA THR A 53 4.98 21.73 -34.59
C THR A 53 4.46 22.52 -35.80
N ASP A 54 3.55 23.47 -35.57
CA ASP A 54 2.77 24.24 -36.55
C ASP A 54 1.49 23.58 -37.11
N TRP A 55 1.19 22.34 -36.71
CA TRP A 55 -0.07 21.69 -37.05
C TRP A 55 -1.02 21.73 -35.85
N ALA A 56 -2.33 21.83 -36.11
CA ALA A 56 -3.35 21.75 -35.05
C ALA A 56 -3.20 20.46 -34.21
N THR A 57 -2.77 19.36 -34.85
CA THR A 57 -2.42 18.10 -34.20
C THR A 57 -1.33 18.25 -33.13
N GLY A 58 -0.29 19.06 -33.37
CA GLY A 58 0.77 19.32 -32.38
C GLY A 58 0.24 20.03 -31.14
N SER A 59 -0.68 21.00 -31.30
CA SER A 59 -1.35 21.65 -30.17
C SER A 59 -2.22 20.66 -29.39
N GLY A 60 -3.02 19.85 -30.08
CA GLY A 60 -3.87 18.84 -29.44
C GLY A 60 -3.04 17.79 -28.68
N LEU A 61 -1.92 17.33 -29.23
CA LEU A 61 -1.01 16.43 -28.52
C LEU A 61 -0.41 17.08 -27.27
N LYS A 62 -0.11 18.37 -27.29
CA LYS A 62 0.43 19.09 -26.12
C LYS A 62 -0.58 19.17 -24.98
N ASP A 63 -1.86 19.36 -25.29
CA ASP A 63 -2.93 19.35 -24.30
C ASP A 63 -3.10 17.96 -23.68
N VAL A 64 -3.09 16.92 -24.52
CA VAL A 64 -3.13 15.52 -24.07
C VAL A 64 -1.92 15.19 -23.18
N ALA A 65 -0.71 15.60 -23.57
CA ALA A 65 0.51 15.41 -22.76
C ALA A 65 0.38 16.06 -21.38
N THR A 66 -0.13 17.29 -21.34
CA THR A 66 -0.34 18.04 -20.10
C THR A 66 -1.32 17.32 -19.17
N GLU A 67 -2.39 16.76 -19.70
CA GLU A 67 -3.37 16.04 -18.90
C GLU A 67 -2.86 14.66 -18.46
N TRP A 68 -2.12 13.96 -19.31
CA TRP A 68 -1.45 12.71 -18.96
C TRP A 68 -0.49 12.89 -17.78
N ASP A 69 0.39 13.90 -17.81
CA ASP A 69 1.33 14.18 -16.73
C ASP A 69 0.61 14.44 -15.39
N LYS A 70 -0.51 15.18 -15.41
CA LYS A 70 -1.35 15.36 -14.21
C LYS A 70 -1.91 14.03 -13.70
N GLN A 71 -2.40 13.17 -14.59
CA GLN A 71 -2.95 11.87 -14.20
C GLN A 71 -1.88 10.95 -13.62
N VAL A 72 -0.69 10.90 -14.22
CA VAL A 72 0.45 10.13 -13.70
C VAL A 72 0.85 10.64 -12.31
N LYS A 73 0.96 11.96 -12.12
CA LYS A 73 1.26 12.57 -10.81
C LYS A 73 0.19 12.26 -9.76
N ALA A 74 -1.08 12.35 -10.12
CA ALA A 74 -2.18 12.01 -9.23
C ALA A 74 -2.15 10.53 -8.82
N LEU A 75 -1.86 9.62 -9.77
CA LEU A 75 -1.73 8.19 -9.50
C LEU A 75 -0.54 7.91 -8.58
N GLN A 76 0.63 8.50 -8.83
CA GLN A 76 1.80 8.40 -7.97
C GLN A 76 1.50 8.87 -6.54
N GLY A 77 0.79 9.99 -6.39
CA GLY A 77 0.34 10.48 -5.09
C GLY A 77 -0.59 9.49 -4.36
N ARG A 78 -1.54 8.89 -5.08
CA ARG A 78 -2.44 7.86 -4.53
C ARG A 78 -1.67 6.61 -4.08
N LEU A 79 -0.74 6.11 -4.90
CA LEU A 79 0.09 4.94 -4.56
C LEU A 79 0.93 5.19 -3.29
N ALA A 80 1.48 6.39 -3.13
CA ALA A 80 2.21 6.76 -1.92
C ALA A 80 1.31 6.84 -0.67
N ALA A 81 0.10 7.37 -0.81
CA ALA A 81 -0.90 7.40 0.25
C ALA A 81 -1.33 5.98 0.66
N ASP A 82 -1.62 5.12 -0.32
CA ASP A 82 -2.01 3.72 -0.08
C ASP A 82 -0.90 2.93 0.62
N LYS A 83 0.35 3.12 0.22
CA LYS A 83 1.52 2.53 0.90
C LYS A 83 1.57 2.95 2.37
N THR A 84 1.39 4.25 2.66
CA THR A 84 1.42 4.78 4.02
C THR A 84 0.26 4.23 4.85
N ALA A 85 -0.95 4.17 4.29
CA ALA A 85 -2.13 3.62 4.94
C ALA A 85 -1.97 2.13 5.27
N LEU A 86 -1.43 1.33 4.35
CA LEU A 86 -1.16 -0.10 4.57
C LEU A 86 -0.11 -0.33 5.67
N GLN A 87 0.94 0.49 5.71
CA GLN A 87 1.94 0.46 6.79
C GLN A 87 1.31 0.83 8.14
N GLY A 88 0.52 1.90 8.19
CA GLY A 88 -0.20 2.32 9.39
C GLY A 88 -1.16 1.25 9.90
N ALA A 89 -1.94 0.63 9.01
CA ALA A 89 -2.85 -0.45 9.37
C ALA A 89 -2.10 -1.66 9.96
N ARG A 90 -0.97 -2.07 9.35
CA ARG A 90 -0.13 -3.15 9.86
C ARG A 90 0.35 -2.86 11.30
N LEU A 91 0.89 -1.67 11.55
CA LEU A 91 1.37 -1.28 12.87
C LEU A 91 0.23 -1.21 13.90
N GLY A 92 -0.93 -0.66 13.51
CA GLY A 92 -2.11 -0.60 14.36
C GLY A 92 -2.59 -1.99 14.81
N PHE A 93 -2.67 -2.94 13.89
CA PHE A 93 -3.05 -4.32 14.23
C PHE A 93 -2.01 -5.02 15.10
N GLN A 94 -0.71 -4.87 14.80
CA GLN A 94 0.35 -5.42 15.63
C GLN A 94 0.31 -4.89 17.08
N ASN A 95 0.08 -3.59 17.25
CA ASN A 95 -0.05 -2.99 18.58
C ASN A 95 -1.28 -3.50 19.32
N HIS A 96 -2.41 -3.68 18.63
CA HIS A 96 -3.62 -4.23 19.22
C HIS A 96 -3.42 -5.69 19.68
N ASP A 97 -2.71 -6.50 18.90
CA ASP A 97 -2.39 -7.88 19.24
C ASP A 97 -1.49 -7.94 20.50
N ILE A 98 -0.47 -7.08 20.59
CA ILE A 98 0.40 -6.96 21.77
C ILE A 98 -0.39 -6.57 23.02
N GLN A 99 -1.25 -5.56 22.92
CA GLN A 99 -2.06 -5.09 24.04
C GLN A 99 -3.04 -6.16 24.52
N THR A 100 -3.69 -6.85 23.60
CA THR A 100 -4.64 -7.93 23.90
C THR A 100 -3.90 -9.09 24.56
N GLY A 101 -2.76 -9.53 24.00
CA GLY A 101 -1.93 -10.59 24.58
C GLY A 101 -1.41 -10.23 25.98
N GLY A 102 -0.95 -8.99 26.18
CA GLY A 102 -0.49 -8.53 27.50
C GLY A 102 -1.61 -8.46 28.54
N THR A 103 -2.82 -8.10 28.12
CA THR A 103 -4.01 -8.09 28.97
C THR A 103 -4.40 -9.51 29.38
N LEU A 104 -4.48 -10.43 28.41
CA LEU A 104 -4.78 -11.84 28.68
C LEU A 104 -3.73 -12.49 29.59
N ASN A 105 -2.45 -12.25 29.34
CA ASN A 105 -1.35 -12.79 30.16
C ASN A 105 -1.43 -12.28 31.61
N ARG A 106 -1.83 -11.03 31.84
CA ARG A 106 -2.07 -10.49 33.19
C ARG A 106 -3.20 -11.20 33.92
N PHE A 107 -4.26 -11.60 33.22
CA PHE A 107 -5.39 -12.31 33.82
C PHE A 107 -5.13 -13.81 34.01
N LEU A 108 -4.30 -14.41 33.15
CA LEU A 108 -4.00 -15.85 33.18
C LEU A 108 -2.83 -16.22 34.08
N LEU A 109 -1.89 -15.30 34.34
CA LEU A 109 -0.88 -15.48 35.38
C LEU A 109 -1.51 -15.16 36.75
N PRO A 110 -1.53 -16.10 37.71
CA PRO A 110 -1.92 -15.76 39.06
C PRO A 110 -0.94 -14.72 39.62
N PRO A 111 -1.38 -13.76 40.45
CA PRO A 111 -0.47 -12.85 41.12
C PRO A 111 0.52 -13.71 41.92
N THR A 112 1.79 -13.68 41.57
CA THR A 112 2.84 -14.32 42.38
C THR A 112 2.81 -13.66 43.74
N SER A 113 2.25 -14.34 44.74
CA SER A 113 2.33 -13.92 46.13
C SER A 113 3.79 -13.74 46.48
N ARG A 114 4.21 -12.48 46.63
CA ARG A 114 5.46 -12.13 47.26
C ARG A 114 5.26 -12.36 48.76
N HIS A 115 5.77 -13.48 49.27
CA HIS A 115 5.90 -13.77 50.69
C HIS A 115 7.37 -14.11 50.98
N GLY A 116 7.89 -13.53 52.06
CA GLY A 116 9.27 -13.62 52.55
C GLY A 116 9.95 -12.24 52.48
N ASP A 117 10.34 -11.57 53.55
CA ASP A 117 10.35 -11.83 55.01
C ASP A 117 10.13 -10.50 55.75
#